data_AF-A0A2A2EXA4-F1
#
_entry.id   AF-A0A2A2EXA4-F1
#
_cell.length_a   1.000
_cell.length_b   1.000
_cell.length_c   1.000
_cell.angle_alpha   90.00
_cell.angle_beta   90.00
_cell.angle_gamma   90.00
#
_symmetry.space_group_name_H-M   'P 1'
#
loop_
_entity.id
_entity.type
_entity.pdbx_description
1 polymer ?
#
loop_
_entity_poly.entity_id
_entity_poly.type
_entity_poly.pdbx_seq_one_letter_code
_entity_poly.pdbx_strand_id
1 'polypeptide(L)'
;MQTGAVTEYEYDARNRLTGAEHYPDGADSPAWTADYAYDTANRRIAKTVTGEIERNVEYLWSGNRLLAEYHDGASTPTRRYRYTDTGFAPLSYSEGGTHYSVHSDYLDTPKALVNSNGTTVWNTVLSPYGQSTANQDVDGDGQQVAFNLRFPGQYHDRETGLYYNRNRTYDPATGRYIQSDPIGVTGGLNTYAYAANNPTTFTDSRGKRSF
;
A
#
# COMPACT_ATOMS: atom_id res chain seq x y z
N MET A 1 24.27 -20.88 15.29
CA MET A 1 23.35 -20.99 14.13
C MET A 1 22.81 -19.58 13.92
N GLN A 2 23.07 -18.95 12.77
CA GLN A 2 22.38 -17.69 12.42
C GLN A 2 20.90 -18.01 12.21
N THR A 3 20.03 -17.30 12.90
CA THR A 3 18.57 -17.46 12.83
C THR A 3 17.97 -16.72 11.64
N GLY A 4 18.77 -15.91 10.93
CA GLY A 4 18.30 -15.03 9.87
C GLY A 4 17.59 -13.82 10.47
N ALA A 5 17.41 -12.78 9.66
CA ALA A 5 16.52 -11.69 10.03
C ALA A 5 15.06 -12.19 10.05
N VAL A 6 14.28 -11.71 11.01
CA VAL A 6 12.90 -12.14 11.23
C VAL A 6 11.98 -10.93 11.20
N THR A 7 10.78 -11.08 10.64
CA THR A 7 9.70 -10.12 10.81
C THR A 7 8.51 -10.82 11.44
N GLU A 8 8.06 -10.31 12.58
CA GLU A 8 6.89 -10.79 13.30
C GLU A 8 5.68 -9.93 12.94
N TYR A 9 4.50 -10.55 12.92
CA TYR A 9 3.24 -9.89 12.54
C TYR A 9 2.17 -10.17 13.59
N GLU A 10 1.47 -9.12 14.02
CA GLU A 10 0.40 -9.21 15.01
C GLU A 10 -0.96 -8.98 14.38
N TYR A 11 -1.96 -9.74 14.83
CA TYR A 11 -3.32 -9.67 14.31
C TYR A 11 -4.34 -9.55 15.45
N ASP A 12 -5.39 -8.76 15.20
CA ASP A 12 -6.52 -8.69 16.13
C ASP A 12 -7.55 -9.82 15.93
N ALA A 13 -8.57 -9.87 16.80
CA ALA A 13 -9.64 -10.86 16.73
C ALA A 13 -10.51 -10.79 15.45
N ARG A 14 -10.35 -9.74 14.62
CA ARG A 14 -10.97 -9.62 13.30
C ARG A 14 -10.01 -9.99 12.16
N ASN A 15 -8.88 -10.60 12.50
CA ASN A 15 -7.82 -11.00 11.57
C ASN A 15 -7.22 -9.81 10.80
N ARG A 16 -7.15 -8.62 11.42
CA ARG A 16 -6.51 -7.43 10.82
C ARG A 16 -5.09 -7.32 11.33
N LEU A 17 -4.13 -7.05 10.45
CA LEU A 17 -2.73 -6.83 10.80
C LEU A 17 -2.61 -5.54 11.63
N THR A 18 -2.36 -5.64 12.93
CA THR A 18 -2.27 -4.50 13.85
C THR A 18 -0.85 -4.11 14.20
N GLY A 19 0.11 -5.04 14.07
CA GLY A 19 1.50 -4.81 14.42
C GLY A 19 2.45 -5.53 13.46
N ALA A 20 3.65 -4.98 13.26
CA ALA A 20 4.76 -5.69 12.66
C ALA A 20 6.09 -5.23 13.30
N GLU A 21 7.00 -6.17 13.53
CA GLU A 21 8.31 -5.89 14.12
C GLU A 21 9.40 -6.62 13.34
N HIS A 22 10.52 -5.95 13.08
CA HIS A 22 11.64 -6.57 12.35
C HIS A 22 12.90 -6.65 13.18
N TYR A 23 13.44 -7.85 13.29
CA TYR A 23 14.65 -8.19 14.01
C TYR A 23 15.76 -8.50 13.01
N PRO A 24 16.86 -7.71 13.00
CA PRO A 24 18.07 -8.09 12.32
C PRO A 24 18.58 -9.45 12.81
N ASP A 25 19.40 -10.12 12.01
CA ASP A 25 19.92 -11.44 12.35
C ASP A 25 20.72 -11.42 13.66
N GLY A 26 20.28 -12.20 14.64
CA GLY A 26 20.86 -12.29 15.98
C GLY A 26 20.53 -11.13 16.92
N ALA A 27 19.57 -10.26 16.59
CA ALA A 27 19.13 -9.17 17.45
C ALA A 27 18.00 -9.59 18.40
N ASP A 28 18.10 -9.17 19.67
CA ASP A 28 17.06 -9.38 20.70
C ASP A 28 16.01 -8.25 20.75
N SER A 29 16.24 -7.17 19.98
CA SER A 29 15.34 -6.02 19.88
C SER A 29 15.04 -5.70 18.42
N PRO A 30 13.83 -5.22 18.10
CA PRO A 30 13.49 -4.88 16.74
C PRO A 30 14.23 -3.62 16.27
N ALA A 31 14.69 -3.63 15.01
CA ALA A 31 15.22 -2.46 14.33
C ALA A 31 14.13 -1.44 13.98
N TRP A 32 12.91 -1.93 13.73
CA TRP A 32 11.73 -1.09 13.61
C TRP A 32 10.47 -1.82 14.07
N THR A 33 9.49 -1.05 14.53
CA THR A 33 8.14 -1.51 14.86
C THR A 33 7.11 -0.69 14.09
N ALA A 34 5.99 -1.29 13.74
CA ALA A 34 4.90 -0.65 13.00
C ALA A 34 3.55 -1.02 13.61
N ASP A 35 2.80 -0.01 14.05
CA ASP A 35 1.44 -0.13 14.59
C ASP A 35 0.41 0.38 13.59
N TYR A 36 -0.69 -0.34 13.43
CA TYR A 36 -1.77 0.01 12.50
C TYR A 36 -3.12 0.09 13.23
N ALA A 37 -3.81 1.22 13.07
CA ALA A 37 -5.14 1.44 13.65
C ALA A 37 -6.22 1.39 12.57
N TYR A 38 -7.39 0.85 12.91
CA TYR A 38 -8.49 0.63 11.98
C TYR A 38 -9.83 1.13 12.53
N ASP A 39 -10.68 1.62 11.65
CA ASP A 39 -12.09 1.85 11.97
C ASP A 39 -12.94 0.57 11.93
N THR A 40 -14.23 0.71 12.20
CA THR A 40 -15.21 -0.39 12.19
C THR A 40 -15.52 -0.94 10.79
N ALA A 41 -15.15 -0.22 9.73
CA ALA A 41 -15.32 -0.61 8.33
C ALA A 41 -14.06 -1.26 7.72
N ASN A 42 -13.09 -1.63 8.57
CA ASN A 42 -11.78 -2.17 8.20
C ASN A 42 -10.97 -1.22 7.31
N ARG A 43 -11.11 0.10 7.49
CA ARG A 43 -10.20 1.09 6.90
C ARG A 43 -9.09 1.37 7.87
N ARG A 44 -7.85 1.29 7.42
CA ARG A 44 -6.71 1.76 8.21
C ARG A 44 -6.82 3.27 8.35
N ILE A 45 -6.93 3.76 9.57
CA ILE A 45 -7.08 5.19 9.90
C ILE A 45 -5.78 5.80 10.39
N ALA A 46 -4.85 5.00 10.91
CA ALA A 46 -3.52 5.47 11.24
C ALA A 46 -2.46 4.37 11.11
N LYS A 47 -1.22 4.82 10.98
CA LYS A 47 -0.01 4.01 11.09
C LYS A 47 1.06 4.79 11.84
N THR A 48 1.75 4.11 12.75
CA THR A 48 2.97 4.62 13.39
C THR A 48 4.09 3.63 13.15
N VAL A 49 5.21 4.09 12.61
CA VAL A 49 6.44 3.30 12.50
C VAL A 49 7.51 3.97 13.35
N THR A 50 8.25 3.20 14.13
CA THR A 50 9.37 3.67 14.97
C THR A 50 10.63 2.87 14.70
N GLY A 51 11.82 3.44 14.98
CA GLY A 51 13.11 2.80 14.72
C GLY A 51 13.82 3.38 13.51
N GLU A 52 14.30 2.54 12.58
CA GLU A 52 15.07 2.99 11.41
C GLU A 52 14.33 4.01 10.51
N ILE A 53 13.01 3.88 10.40
CA ILE A 53 12.16 4.83 9.68
C ILE A 53 11.03 5.24 10.61
N GLU A 54 11.13 6.43 11.19
CA GLU A 54 10.03 7.01 11.94
C GLU A 54 8.99 7.60 10.98
N ARG A 55 7.72 7.22 11.17
CA ARG A 55 6.64 7.75 10.35
C ARG A 55 5.32 7.67 11.09
N ASN A 56 4.64 8.80 11.29
CA ASN A 56 3.26 8.80 11.74
C ASN A 56 2.37 9.26 10.59
N VAL A 57 1.34 8.47 10.25
CA VAL A 57 0.41 8.75 9.16
C VAL A 57 -1.01 8.54 9.63
N GLU A 58 -1.87 9.56 9.49
CA GLU A 58 -3.31 9.42 9.60
C GLU A 58 -3.95 9.45 8.20
N TYR A 59 -4.97 8.61 8.00
CA TYR A 59 -5.60 8.38 6.70
C TYR A 59 -7.04 8.88 6.68
N LEU A 60 -7.37 9.73 5.70
CA LEU A 60 -8.73 10.17 5.43
C LEU A 60 -9.31 9.43 4.22
N TRP A 61 -10.52 8.91 4.38
CA TRP A 61 -11.18 8.06 3.37
C TRP A 61 -12.51 8.64 2.88
N SER A 62 -12.82 8.40 1.61
CA SER A 62 -14.19 8.49 1.06
C SER A 62 -14.62 7.11 0.56
N GLY A 63 -15.59 6.51 1.27
CA GLY A 63 -16.03 5.14 1.00
C GLY A 63 -14.85 4.14 1.04
N ASN A 64 -14.46 3.66 -0.14
CA ASN A 64 -13.34 2.72 -0.32
C ASN A 64 -12.05 3.30 -0.88
N ARG A 65 -11.98 4.62 -1.05
CA ARG A 65 -10.82 5.31 -1.64
C ARG A 65 -10.13 6.17 -0.60
N LEU A 66 -8.80 6.09 -0.56
CA LEU A 66 -7.96 6.94 0.27
C LEU A 66 -7.94 8.34 -0.34
N LEU A 67 -8.38 9.36 0.40
CA LEU A 67 -8.41 10.75 -0.07
C LEU A 67 -7.18 11.55 0.32
N ALA A 68 -6.63 11.30 1.52
CA ALA A 68 -5.56 12.10 2.05
C ALA A 68 -4.76 11.37 3.12
N GLU A 69 -3.50 11.80 3.26
CA GLU A 69 -2.61 11.43 4.37
C GLU A 69 -2.20 12.70 5.11
N TYR A 70 -2.18 12.60 6.43
CA TYR A 70 -1.63 13.59 7.35
C TYR A 70 -0.40 12.97 7.98
N HIS A 71 0.75 13.59 7.77
CA HIS A 71 2.01 13.09 8.33
C HIS A 71 2.36 13.87 9.59
N ASP A 72 2.86 13.17 10.60
CA ASP A 72 3.51 13.75 11.78
C ASP A 72 2.66 14.82 12.50
N GLY A 73 1.35 14.56 12.61
CA GLY A 73 0.40 15.44 13.29
C GLY A 73 0.07 16.74 12.53
N ALA A 74 0.38 16.82 11.24
CA ALA A 74 0.03 17.99 10.42
C ALA A 74 -1.46 18.33 10.48
N SER A 75 -1.81 19.61 10.57
CA SER A 75 -3.20 20.08 10.61
C SER A 75 -3.88 20.12 9.24
N THR A 76 -3.12 19.96 8.17
CA THR A 76 -3.64 19.88 6.80
C THR A 76 -3.05 18.67 6.07
N PRO A 77 -3.77 18.09 5.09
CA PRO A 77 -3.24 16.96 4.34
C PRO A 77 -1.91 17.28 3.67
N THR A 78 -0.90 16.47 3.95
CA THR A 78 0.40 16.54 3.27
C THR A 78 0.36 15.83 1.93
N ARG A 79 -0.54 14.85 1.77
CA ARG A 79 -0.87 14.20 0.50
C ARG A 79 -2.36 14.19 0.23
N ARG A 80 -2.75 14.35 -1.04
CA ARG A 80 -4.15 14.23 -1.49
C ARG A 80 -4.24 13.43 -2.78
N TYR A 81 -5.32 12.66 -2.87
CA TYR A 81 -5.68 11.82 -4.00
C TYR A 81 -7.06 12.25 -4.50
N ARG A 82 -7.16 12.65 -5.76
CA ARG A 82 -8.44 12.98 -6.40
C ARG A 82 -8.80 11.93 -7.42
N TYR A 83 -10.02 11.45 -7.38
CA TYR A 83 -10.52 10.38 -8.23
C TYR A 83 -11.62 10.92 -9.14
N THR A 84 -11.85 10.23 -10.24
CA THR A 84 -13.09 10.29 -11.01
C THR A 84 -14.23 9.60 -10.25
N ASP A 85 -15.45 9.70 -10.75
CA ASP A 85 -16.61 9.03 -10.15
C ASP A 85 -16.43 7.50 -10.17
N THR A 86 -15.89 6.96 -11.26
CA THR A 86 -15.63 5.53 -11.47
C THR A 86 -14.13 5.25 -11.48
N GLY A 87 -13.69 4.18 -10.78
CA GLY A 87 -12.29 3.72 -10.78
C GLY A 87 -11.67 3.59 -9.39
N PHE A 88 -10.46 3.03 -9.32
CA PHE A 88 -9.68 2.92 -8.08
C PHE A 88 -8.32 3.62 -8.13
N ALA A 89 -7.88 4.04 -9.31
CA ALA A 89 -6.74 4.94 -9.45
C ALA A 89 -7.18 6.40 -9.29
N PRO A 90 -6.41 7.24 -8.58
CA PRO A 90 -6.63 8.67 -8.62
C PRO A 90 -6.28 9.22 -10.01
N LEU A 91 -6.98 10.29 -10.41
CA LEU A 91 -6.66 11.11 -11.57
C LEU A 91 -5.49 12.07 -11.26
N SER A 92 -5.44 12.57 -10.02
CA SER A 92 -4.37 13.48 -9.58
C SER A 92 -3.87 13.13 -8.19
N TYR A 93 -2.59 13.36 -7.97
CA TYR A 93 -1.91 13.28 -6.70
C TYR A 93 -1.32 14.66 -6.36
N SER A 94 -1.30 15.04 -5.09
CA SER A 94 -0.55 16.22 -4.67
C SER A 94 0.19 15.96 -3.37
N GLU A 95 1.42 16.43 -3.27
CA GLU A 95 2.31 16.32 -2.10
C GLU A 95 2.96 17.68 -1.84
N GLY A 96 2.88 18.18 -0.60
CA GLY A 96 3.50 19.47 -0.24
C GLY A 96 2.99 20.68 -1.04
N GLY A 97 1.79 20.59 -1.64
CA GLY A 97 1.22 21.63 -2.51
C GLY A 97 1.57 21.47 -4.00
N THR A 98 2.51 20.60 -4.35
CA THR A 98 2.80 20.26 -5.75
C THR A 98 1.77 19.28 -6.29
N HIS A 99 1.33 19.48 -7.54
CA HIS A 99 0.30 18.68 -8.19
C HIS A 99 0.88 17.83 -9.32
N TYR A 100 0.41 16.59 -9.40
CA TYR A 100 0.81 15.61 -10.39
C TYR A 100 -0.41 14.94 -11.04
N SER A 101 -0.37 14.79 -12.36
CA SER A 101 -1.28 13.92 -13.11
C SER A 101 -0.86 12.47 -12.94
N VAL A 102 -1.80 11.60 -12.62
CA VAL A 102 -1.55 10.17 -12.42
C VAL A 102 -1.93 9.44 -13.71
N HIS A 103 -0.97 8.74 -14.30
CA HIS A 103 -1.20 7.92 -15.49
C HIS A 103 -1.28 6.46 -15.08
N SER A 104 -2.39 5.80 -15.41
CA SER A 104 -2.67 4.42 -15.03
C SER A 104 -2.87 3.51 -16.25
N ASP A 105 -2.69 2.21 -16.07
CA ASP A 105 -3.05 1.21 -17.09
C ASP A 105 -4.56 0.90 -17.09
N TYR A 106 -4.96 -0.04 -17.95
CA TYR A 106 -6.35 -0.47 -18.11
C TYR A 106 -6.94 -1.16 -16.86
N LEU A 107 -6.12 -1.56 -15.89
CA LEU A 107 -6.57 -2.12 -14.62
C LEU A 107 -6.71 -1.06 -13.53
N ASP A 108 -6.56 0.24 -13.84
CA ASP A 108 -6.41 1.30 -12.84
C ASP A 108 -5.14 1.10 -11.97
N THR A 109 -4.04 0.61 -12.55
CA THR A 109 -2.75 0.56 -11.87
C THR A 109 -1.93 1.81 -12.21
N PRO A 110 -1.59 2.69 -11.26
CA PRO A 110 -0.71 3.83 -11.52
C PRO A 110 0.66 3.38 -12.04
N LYS A 111 1.11 3.99 -13.14
CA LYS A 111 2.40 3.72 -13.80
C LYS A 111 3.35 4.91 -13.80
N ALA A 112 2.81 6.13 -13.79
CA ALA A 112 3.62 7.34 -13.82
C ALA A 112 2.92 8.53 -13.16
N LEU A 113 3.73 9.46 -12.62
CA LEU A 113 3.31 10.80 -12.22
C LEU A 113 3.96 11.82 -13.13
N VAL A 114 3.15 12.75 -13.64
CA VAL A 114 3.60 13.83 -14.52
C VAL A 114 3.32 15.17 -13.84
N ASN A 115 4.34 16.02 -13.73
CA ASN A 115 4.21 17.36 -13.13
C ASN A 115 3.50 18.35 -14.07
N SER A 116 3.28 19.58 -13.60
CA SER A 116 2.59 20.63 -14.37
C SER A 116 3.27 21.03 -15.68
N ASN A 117 4.58 20.73 -15.82
CA ASN A 117 5.36 21.03 -17.01
C ASN A 117 5.32 19.89 -18.04
N GLY A 118 4.60 18.80 -17.76
CA GLY A 118 4.57 17.61 -18.63
C GLY A 118 5.75 16.65 -18.44
N THR A 119 6.60 16.88 -17.43
CA THR A 119 7.74 16.00 -17.13
C THR A 119 7.31 14.85 -16.24
N THR A 120 7.72 13.62 -16.58
CA THR A 120 7.54 12.46 -15.70
C THR A 120 8.55 12.53 -14.56
N VAL A 121 8.06 12.54 -13.33
CA VAL A 121 8.90 12.66 -12.11
C VAL A 121 8.97 11.37 -11.31
N TRP A 122 7.97 10.50 -11.50
CA TRP A 122 7.88 9.19 -10.86
C TRP A 122 7.35 8.18 -11.86
N ASN A 123 7.90 6.97 -11.86
CA ASN A 123 7.31 5.85 -12.59
C ASN A 123 7.55 4.52 -11.87
N THR A 124 6.88 3.47 -12.35
CA THR A 124 7.11 2.13 -11.85
C THR A 124 6.94 1.06 -12.92
N VAL A 125 7.73 -0.01 -12.80
CA VAL A 125 7.56 -1.27 -13.52
C VAL A 125 7.13 -2.33 -12.52
N LEU A 126 6.10 -3.09 -12.86
CA LEU A 126 5.54 -4.13 -12.01
C LEU A 126 5.71 -5.50 -12.65
N SER A 127 6.00 -6.52 -11.82
CA SER A 127 5.81 -7.92 -12.20
C SER A 127 4.31 -8.21 -12.40
N PRO A 128 3.93 -9.35 -13.01
CA PRO A 128 2.53 -9.73 -13.15
C PRO A 128 1.77 -9.75 -11.83
N TYR A 129 2.44 -10.09 -10.72
CA TYR A 129 1.87 -10.12 -9.37
C TYR A 129 2.08 -8.81 -8.60
N GLY A 130 2.40 -7.71 -9.28
CA GLY A 130 2.39 -6.38 -8.70
C GLY A 130 3.64 -6.01 -7.91
N GLN A 131 4.64 -6.90 -7.80
CA GLN A 131 5.93 -6.52 -7.22
C GLN A 131 6.54 -5.41 -8.07
N SER A 132 6.76 -4.27 -7.44
CA SER A 132 7.11 -3.04 -8.13
C SER A 132 8.39 -2.44 -7.59
N THR A 133 9.27 -1.99 -8.48
CA THR A 133 10.32 -1.03 -8.14
C THR A 133 9.95 0.29 -8.79
N ALA A 134 9.86 1.35 -7.99
CA ALA A 134 9.52 2.67 -8.48
C ALA A 134 10.78 3.52 -8.62
N ASN A 135 10.94 4.20 -9.75
CA ASN A 135 11.87 5.32 -9.83
C ASN A 135 11.15 6.57 -9.30
N GLN A 136 11.68 7.13 -8.21
CA GLN A 136 11.11 8.31 -7.54
C GLN A 136 11.69 9.64 -8.03
N ASP A 137 12.70 9.60 -8.90
CA ASP A 137 13.40 10.76 -9.47
C ASP A 137 13.71 10.44 -10.94
N VAL A 138 12.67 10.45 -11.77
CA VAL A 138 12.78 10.09 -13.20
C VAL A 138 13.46 11.20 -14.00
N ASP A 139 13.27 12.45 -13.60
CA ASP A 139 13.86 13.63 -14.22
C ASP A 139 15.28 13.96 -13.74
N GLY A 140 15.75 13.32 -12.67
CA GLY A 140 17.13 13.36 -12.22
C GLY A 140 17.53 14.68 -11.57
N ASP A 141 16.57 15.39 -10.95
CA ASP A 141 16.80 16.68 -10.30
C ASP A 141 17.18 16.54 -8.82
N GLY A 142 17.22 15.31 -8.30
CA GLY A 142 17.51 14.98 -6.91
C GLY A 142 16.31 15.08 -5.97
N GLN A 143 15.13 15.46 -6.46
CA GLN A 143 13.89 15.55 -5.69
C GLN A 143 13.05 14.29 -5.86
N GLN A 144 13.04 13.44 -4.84
CA GLN A 144 12.25 12.22 -4.88
C GLN A 144 10.77 12.48 -4.62
N VAL A 145 9.90 11.99 -5.50
CA VAL A 145 8.45 12.00 -5.32
C VAL A 145 7.98 10.63 -4.83
N ALA A 146 7.31 10.61 -3.68
CA ALA A 146 6.90 9.37 -3.05
C ALA A 146 5.42 9.04 -3.37
N PHE A 147 5.18 7.93 -4.07
CA PHE A 147 3.83 7.47 -4.39
C PHE A 147 3.59 6.01 -3.97
N ASN A 148 2.61 5.80 -3.08
CA ASN A 148 2.43 4.53 -2.37
C ASN A 148 1.29 3.66 -2.92
N LEU A 149 0.43 4.14 -3.82
CA LEU A 149 -0.63 3.28 -4.38
C LEU A 149 -0.04 2.25 -5.37
N ARG A 150 -0.64 1.05 -5.43
CA ARG A 150 -0.22 -0.08 -6.28
C ARG A 150 -1.38 -0.54 -7.17
N PHE A 151 -1.66 -1.84 -7.26
CA PHE A 151 -2.92 -2.28 -7.91
C PHE A 151 -4.13 -1.61 -7.25
N PRO A 152 -5.31 -1.61 -7.90
CA PRO A 152 -6.53 -1.04 -7.32
C PRO A 152 -6.71 -1.36 -5.85
N GLY A 153 -6.90 -0.31 -5.03
CA GLY A 153 -7.14 -0.43 -3.59
C GLY A 153 -5.93 -0.74 -2.71
N GLN A 154 -4.75 -0.95 -3.31
CA GLN A 154 -3.53 -1.30 -2.58
C GLN A 154 -2.70 -0.07 -2.20
N TYR A 155 -2.18 -0.09 -0.98
CA TYR A 155 -1.25 0.89 -0.43
C TYR A 155 0.03 0.18 0.02
N HIS A 156 1.18 0.62 -0.47
CA HIS A 156 2.49 0.05 -0.12
C HIS A 156 3.00 0.58 1.22
N ASP A 157 3.18 -0.35 2.16
CA ASP A 157 3.84 -0.13 3.43
C ASP A 157 5.33 -0.42 3.28
N ARG A 158 6.13 0.64 3.21
CA ARG A 158 7.55 0.57 2.87
C ARG A 158 8.36 -0.22 3.90
N GLU A 159 7.96 -0.13 5.17
CA GLU A 159 8.61 -0.80 6.28
C GLU A 159 8.51 -2.33 6.17
N THR A 160 7.36 -2.86 5.75
CA THR A 160 7.16 -4.31 5.57
C THR A 160 7.38 -4.79 4.15
N GLY A 161 7.31 -3.90 3.15
CA GLY A 161 7.21 -4.25 1.73
C GLY A 161 5.83 -4.79 1.31
N LEU A 162 4.89 -4.93 2.26
CA LEU A 162 3.56 -5.45 2.02
C LEU A 162 2.61 -4.38 1.49
N TYR A 163 1.56 -4.82 0.81
CA TYR A 163 0.52 -3.94 0.28
C TYR A 163 -0.76 -4.09 1.09
N TYR A 164 -1.09 -3.10 1.91
CA TYR A 164 -2.39 -3.01 2.56
C TYR A 164 -3.51 -2.90 1.51
N ASN A 165 -4.47 -3.82 1.55
CA ASN A 165 -5.58 -3.90 0.60
C ASN A 165 -6.91 -4.04 1.33
N ARG A 166 -7.24 -3.03 2.13
CA ARG A 166 -8.49 -2.93 2.90
C ARG A 166 -8.71 -4.06 3.91
N ASN A 167 -9.25 -5.19 3.47
CA ASN A 167 -9.63 -6.29 4.35
C ASN A 167 -8.52 -7.32 4.51
N ARG A 168 -7.48 -7.25 3.67
CA ARG A 168 -6.33 -8.14 3.72
C ARG A 168 -5.06 -7.38 3.34
N THR A 169 -3.92 -7.95 3.69
CA THR A 169 -2.58 -7.50 3.36
C THR A 169 -2.01 -8.46 2.33
N TYR A 170 -1.51 -7.89 1.24
CA TYR A 170 -0.99 -8.61 0.09
C TYR A 170 0.53 -8.60 0.12
N ASP A 171 1.14 -9.77 -0.06
CA ASP A 171 2.57 -9.92 -0.25
C ASP A 171 2.86 -10.04 -1.76
N PRO A 172 3.45 -9.00 -2.38
CA PRO A 172 3.80 -9.05 -3.80
C PRO A 172 4.95 -10.01 -4.12
N ALA A 173 5.80 -10.35 -3.14
CA ALA A 173 6.93 -11.26 -3.35
C ALA A 173 6.45 -12.71 -3.52
N THR A 174 5.40 -13.10 -2.79
CA THR A 174 4.79 -14.44 -2.89
C THR A 174 3.50 -14.48 -3.74
N GLY A 175 3.02 -13.31 -4.18
CA GLY A 175 1.88 -13.17 -5.08
C GLY A 175 0.52 -13.50 -4.44
N ARG A 176 0.38 -13.35 -3.12
CA ARG A 176 -0.80 -13.80 -2.36
C ARG A 176 -1.11 -12.93 -1.16
N TYR A 177 -2.30 -13.10 -0.60
CA TYR A 177 -2.62 -12.53 0.71
C TYR A 177 -1.94 -13.30 1.84
N ILE A 178 -1.62 -12.60 2.93
CA ILE A 178 -1.10 -13.21 4.16
C ILE A 178 -2.21 -13.52 5.19
N GLN A 179 -3.45 -13.15 4.87
CA GLN A 179 -4.66 -13.53 5.60
C GLN A 179 -5.60 -14.35 4.70
N SER A 180 -6.25 -15.35 5.28
CA SER A 180 -7.34 -16.08 4.63
C SER A 180 -8.52 -15.14 4.31
N ASP A 181 -9.20 -15.39 3.19
CA ASP A 181 -10.38 -14.63 2.73
C ASP A 181 -11.46 -14.56 3.82
N PRO A 182 -11.91 -13.34 4.22
CA PRO A 182 -13.00 -13.17 5.18
C PRO A 182 -14.34 -13.79 4.77
N ILE A 183 -14.58 -14.05 3.48
CA ILE A 183 -15.78 -14.76 3.01
C ILE A 183 -15.57 -16.28 2.85
N GLY A 184 -14.39 -16.76 3.24
CA GLY A 184 -14.00 -18.17 3.23
C GLY A 184 -14.02 -18.78 1.83
N VAL A 185 -14.38 -20.07 1.76
CA VAL A 185 -14.41 -20.85 0.50
C VAL A 185 -15.42 -20.35 -0.53
N THR A 186 -16.33 -19.44 -0.14
CA THR A 186 -17.24 -18.74 -1.06
C THR A 186 -16.48 -17.84 -2.04
N GLY A 187 -15.29 -17.35 -1.63
CA GLY A 187 -14.39 -16.61 -2.52
C GLY A 187 -13.74 -17.51 -3.55
N GLY A 188 -13.31 -18.71 -3.11
CA GLY A 188 -12.64 -19.73 -3.92
C GLY A 188 -12.00 -20.77 -2.99
N LEU A 189 -11.57 -21.92 -3.56
CA LEU A 189 -10.94 -22.98 -2.75
C LEU A 189 -9.61 -22.54 -2.14
N ASN A 190 -8.89 -21.63 -2.81
CA ASN A 190 -7.67 -21.03 -2.27
C ASN A 190 -8.00 -19.66 -1.69
N THR A 191 -8.20 -19.59 -0.38
CA THR A 191 -8.56 -18.37 0.34
C THR A 191 -7.44 -17.33 0.46
N TYR A 192 -6.24 -17.63 -0.06
CA TYR A 192 -5.09 -16.73 -0.08
C TYR A 192 -4.80 -16.17 -1.47
N ALA A 193 -5.46 -16.69 -2.52
CA ALA A 193 -5.20 -16.27 -3.89
C ALA A 193 -5.54 -14.78 -4.10
N TYR A 194 -4.73 -14.11 -4.92
CA TYR A 194 -5.07 -12.80 -5.46
C TYR A 194 -5.63 -12.96 -6.87
N ALA A 195 -6.82 -12.39 -7.11
CA ALA A 195 -7.38 -12.22 -8.44
C ALA A 195 -7.42 -13.50 -9.32
N ALA A 196 -7.88 -14.65 -8.81
CA ALA A 196 -7.89 -15.93 -9.56
C ALA A 196 -6.53 -16.40 -10.08
N ASN A 197 -5.43 -15.93 -9.47
CA ASN A 197 -4.08 -16.12 -10.02
C ASN A 197 -3.93 -15.56 -11.45
N ASN A 198 -4.80 -14.63 -11.85
CA ASN A 198 -4.73 -13.89 -13.10
C ASN A 198 -4.80 -12.36 -12.82
N PRO A 199 -3.78 -11.82 -12.13
CA PRO A 199 -3.68 -10.38 -11.79
C PRO A 199 -3.53 -9.47 -13.01
N THR A 200 -3.23 -10.03 -14.18
CA THR A 200 -3.19 -9.27 -15.45
C THR A 200 -4.58 -9.07 -16.05
N THR A 201 -5.62 -9.74 -15.56
CA THR A 201 -6.99 -9.56 -16.07
C THR A 201 -7.95 -9.10 -14.98
N PHE A 202 -7.75 -9.58 -13.74
CA PHE A 202 -8.64 -9.31 -12.63
C PHE A 202 -7.95 -8.54 -11.52
N THR A 203 -8.75 -7.86 -10.71
CA THR A 203 -8.29 -7.13 -9.53
C THR A 203 -9.21 -7.42 -8.35
N ASP A 204 -8.64 -7.42 -7.14
CA ASP A 204 -9.42 -7.41 -5.88
C ASP A 204 -9.16 -6.07 -5.17
N SER A 205 -9.96 -5.07 -5.52
CA SER A 205 -9.79 -3.69 -5.05
C SER A 205 -10.20 -3.43 -3.59
N ARG A 206 -10.70 -4.46 -2.90
CA ARG A 206 -11.11 -4.37 -1.50
C ARG A 206 -10.53 -5.48 -0.63
N GLY A 207 -9.76 -6.41 -1.19
CA GLY A 207 -9.25 -7.57 -0.44
C GLY A 207 -10.36 -8.48 0.07
N LYS A 208 -11.50 -8.61 -0.61
CA LYS A 208 -12.65 -9.42 -0.17
C LYS A 208 -12.94 -10.64 -1.05
N ARG A 209 -12.15 -10.87 -2.10
CA ARG A 209 -12.43 -11.93 -3.07
C ARG A 209 -11.13 -12.56 -3.56
N SER A 210 -10.91 -13.80 -3.16
CA SER A 210 -9.97 -14.71 -3.80
C SER A 210 -10.70 -15.53 -4.86
N PHE A 211 -10.99 -14.94 -6.03
CA PHE A 211 -11.47 -15.74 -7.16
C PHE A 211 -10.51 -16.89 -7.47
#